data_AF-A0A0B4JD45-F1
#
_entry.id   AF-A0A0B4JD45-F1
#
_cell.length_a   1.000
_cell.length_b   1.000
_cell.length_c   1.000
_cell.angle_alpha   90.00
_cell.angle_beta   90.00
_cell.angle_gamma   90.00
#
_symmetry.space_group_name_H-M   'P 1'
#
loop_
_entity.id
_entity.type
_entity.pdbx_description
1 polymer ?
#
loop_
_entity_poly.entity_id
_entity_poly.type
_entity_poly.pdbx_seq_one_letter_code
_entity_poly.pdbx_strand_id
1 'polypeptide(L)'
;MSDQDADPSLDVPTGVAMPYNIDWIFPRLRNPSKFWYVVSQFVVSAVGIFSKVVLMFLNKPRVYNRERLIQLITKRPKGIPLVTVSNHYSCFDDPGLWGCLPLGIVCNTYKIRWSMAAHDICFTNKLHSLFFMFGKCIPVVRGIGVYQDAINLCIEKAALGHWIHVFPEGKVNMDKEELRLKWGVGRIIYESPKIPIILPMWHEGMDDLLPNVEPYVIQRGKQVTLNVGQPLDLNDFILDLKKRQVPEPTARKLITDKIQEAFRDLRAETEKLHRERN
;
A
#
# COMPACT_ATOMS: atom_id res chain seq x y z
N MET A 1 1.54 36.15 25.50
CA MET A 1 2.11 34.80 25.69
C MET A 1 1.22 33.87 24.90
N SER A 2 1.67 33.45 23.73
CA SER A 2 0.89 32.66 22.78
C SER A 2 0.86 31.20 23.19
N ASP A 3 -0.35 30.66 23.34
CA ASP A 3 -0.63 29.24 23.44
C ASP A 3 0.03 28.51 22.27
N GLN A 4 0.90 27.54 22.60
CA GLN A 4 1.36 26.55 21.66
C GLN A 4 0.28 25.49 21.53
N ASP A 5 -0.44 25.50 20.41
CA ASP A 5 -1.21 24.36 19.93
C ASP A 5 -0.25 23.17 19.73
N ALA A 6 -0.13 22.33 20.76
CA ALA A 6 0.57 21.06 20.67
C ALA A 6 -0.22 20.12 19.77
N ASP A 7 0.41 19.64 18.69
CA ASP A 7 -0.16 18.67 17.76
C ASP A 7 -0.41 17.34 18.50
N PRO A 8 -1.66 16.87 18.63
CA PRO A 8 -2.01 15.63 19.33
C PRO A 8 -1.47 14.36 18.67
N SER A 9 -0.79 14.46 17.52
CA SER A 9 -0.05 13.34 16.91
C SER A 9 1.34 13.09 17.52
N LEU A 10 1.80 13.96 18.43
CA LEU A 10 3.07 13.84 19.14
C LEU A 10 2.97 13.09 20.47
N ASP A 11 1.76 12.89 21.00
CA ASP A 11 1.55 12.02 22.15
C ASP A 11 1.60 10.56 21.69
N VAL A 12 2.69 9.87 22.03
CA VAL A 12 2.75 8.40 21.93
C VAL A 12 1.82 7.86 23.02
N PRO A 13 0.68 7.24 22.69
CA PRO A 13 -0.18 6.67 23.73
C PRO A 13 0.58 5.54 24.40
N THR A 14 0.96 5.73 25.67
CA THR A 14 1.40 4.63 26.53
C THR A 14 0.24 3.66 26.68
N GLY A 15 0.29 2.55 25.96
CA GLY A 15 -0.64 1.43 26.14
C GLY A 15 -1.41 0.96 24.91
N VAL A 16 -0.90 1.10 23.68
CA VAL A 16 -1.45 0.31 22.56
C VAL A 16 -1.13 -1.17 22.83
N ALA A 17 -2.16 -1.96 23.15
CA ALA A 17 -2.01 -3.38 23.39
C ALA A 17 -1.49 -4.07 22.12
N MET A 18 -0.32 -4.71 22.22
CA MET A 18 0.29 -5.50 21.15
C MET A 18 0.07 -6.98 21.46
N PRO A 19 -1.03 -7.60 20.98
CA PRO A 19 -1.41 -8.96 21.38
C PRO A 19 -0.40 -10.04 20.96
N TYR A 20 0.47 -9.75 19.98
CA TYR A 20 1.48 -10.67 19.46
C TYR A 20 2.81 -9.95 19.19
N ASN A 21 3.92 -10.49 19.68
CA ASN A 21 5.25 -9.91 19.44
C ASN A 21 5.71 -10.12 17.97
N ILE A 22 6.06 -9.02 17.31
CA ILE A 22 6.53 -8.99 15.92
C ILE A 22 7.98 -8.53 15.75
N ASP A 23 8.70 -8.28 16.82
CA ASP A 23 10.05 -7.68 16.76
C ASP A 23 11.02 -8.59 16.00
N TRP A 24 10.81 -9.90 16.05
CA TRP A 24 11.60 -10.89 15.31
C TRP A 24 11.42 -10.83 13.79
N ILE A 25 10.36 -10.18 13.29
CA ILE A 25 10.04 -10.08 11.85
C ILE A 25 10.95 -9.05 11.18
N PHE A 26 11.15 -7.88 11.80
CA PHE A 26 11.86 -6.77 11.17
C PHE A 26 13.33 -7.11 10.81
N PRO A 27 14.14 -7.75 11.67
CA PRO A 27 15.49 -8.17 11.29
C PRO A 27 15.50 -9.10 10.06
N ARG A 28 14.52 -10.00 9.94
CA ARG A 28 14.39 -10.93 8.80
C ARG A 28 13.98 -10.21 7.52
N LEU A 29 13.13 -9.19 7.62
CA LEU A 29 12.73 -8.40 6.47
C LEU A 29 13.82 -7.42 6.02
N ARG A 30 14.62 -6.89 6.95
CA ARG A 30 15.79 -6.03 6.63
C ARG A 30 16.86 -6.80 5.88
N ASN A 31 17.19 -8.00 6.38
CA ASN A 31 18.24 -8.85 5.84
C ASN A 31 17.73 -10.27 5.50
N PRO A 32 16.91 -10.45 4.45
CA PRO A 32 16.40 -11.77 4.10
C PRO A 32 17.50 -12.67 3.56
N SER A 33 17.54 -13.92 4.03
CA SER A 33 18.48 -14.93 3.52
C SER A 33 18.06 -15.46 2.14
N LYS A 34 18.96 -16.17 1.44
CA LYS A 34 18.61 -16.86 0.19
C LYS A 34 17.45 -17.83 0.37
N PHE A 35 17.45 -18.58 1.47
CA PHE A 35 16.35 -19.50 1.81
C PHE A 35 15.03 -18.75 2.00
N TRP A 36 15.07 -17.57 2.63
CA TRP A 36 13.87 -16.73 2.77
C TRP A 36 13.26 -16.39 1.41
N TYR A 37 14.08 -16.02 0.42
CA TYR A 37 13.58 -15.72 -0.93
C TYR A 37 12.99 -16.93 -1.64
N VAL A 38 13.51 -18.14 -1.41
CA VAL A 38 12.92 -19.38 -1.95
C VAL A 38 11.52 -19.60 -1.39
N VAL A 39 11.35 -19.47 -0.07
CA VAL A 39 10.03 -19.63 0.57
C VAL A 39 9.08 -18.50 0.16
N SER A 40 9.58 -17.26 0.13
CA SER A 40 8.80 -16.12 -0.36
C SER A 40 8.33 -16.31 -1.80
N GLN A 41 9.18 -16.84 -2.69
CA GLN A 41 8.82 -17.14 -4.07
C GLN A 41 7.65 -18.13 -4.15
N PHE A 42 7.61 -19.15 -3.29
CA PHE A 42 6.48 -20.08 -3.23
C PHE A 42 5.19 -19.38 -2.77
N VAL A 43 5.22 -18.65 -1.65
CA VAL A 43 4.05 -17.95 -1.11
C VAL A 43 3.53 -16.89 -2.09
N VAL A 44 4.41 -16.05 -2.64
CA VAL A 44 4.07 -15.04 -3.64
C VAL A 44 3.48 -15.68 -4.90
N SER A 45 4.00 -16.82 -5.36
CA SER A 45 3.45 -17.51 -6.53
C SER A 45 2.05 -18.06 -6.26
N ALA A 46 1.86 -18.75 -5.13
CA ALA A 46 0.58 -19.32 -4.74
C ALA A 46 -0.49 -18.22 -4.60
N VAL A 47 -0.18 -17.16 -3.87
CA VAL A 47 -1.06 -16.00 -3.67
C VAL A 47 -1.31 -15.28 -4.99
N GLY A 48 -0.28 -15.08 -5.81
CA GLY A 48 -0.43 -14.41 -7.11
C GLY A 48 -1.31 -15.17 -8.11
N ILE A 49 -1.19 -16.50 -8.14
CA ILE A 49 -2.08 -17.37 -8.94
C ILE A 49 -3.51 -17.27 -8.39
N PHE A 50 -3.68 -17.40 -7.07
CA PHE A 50 -4.99 -17.29 -6.43
C PHE A 50 -5.67 -15.95 -6.75
N SER A 51 -4.98 -14.81 -6.56
CA SER A 51 -5.51 -13.49 -6.90
C SER A 51 -5.88 -13.37 -8.36
N LYS A 52 -5.05 -13.89 -9.27
CA LYS A 52 -5.35 -13.89 -10.70
C LYS A 52 -6.59 -14.73 -11.02
N VAL A 53 -6.72 -15.94 -10.46
CA VAL A 53 -7.90 -16.79 -10.63
C VAL A 53 -9.16 -16.07 -10.15
N VAL A 54 -9.13 -15.57 -8.92
CA VAL A 54 -10.30 -14.91 -8.32
C VAL A 54 -10.68 -13.63 -9.07
N LEU A 55 -9.73 -12.74 -9.33
CA LEU A 55 -10.04 -11.45 -9.96
C LEU A 55 -10.33 -11.60 -11.46
N MET A 56 -9.46 -12.30 -12.21
CA MET A 56 -9.51 -12.29 -13.68
C MET A 56 -10.37 -13.39 -14.29
N PHE A 57 -10.56 -14.52 -13.60
CA PHE A 57 -11.31 -15.66 -14.14
C PHE A 57 -12.68 -15.83 -13.48
N LEU A 58 -12.80 -15.64 -12.17
CA LEU A 58 -14.07 -15.80 -11.46
C LEU A 58 -14.92 -14.53 -11.45
N ASN A 59 -14.36 -13.38 -11.79
CA ASN A 59 -15.03 -12.07 -11.76
C ASN A 59 -14.85 -11.33 -13.08
N LYS A 60 -15.46 -10.14 -13.19
CA LYS A 60 -15.49 -9.32 -14.40
C LYS A 60 -14.68 -8.04 -14.16
N PRO A 61 -13.34 -8.06 -14.22
CA PRO A 61 -12.55 -6.85 -14.01
C PRO A 61 -12.49 -5.99 -15.29
N ARG A 62 -12.49 -4.67 -15.13
CA ARG A 62 -11.99 -3.73 -16.16
C ARG A 62 -10.87 -2.92 -15.52
N VAL A 63 -9.69 -2.98 -16.14
CA VAL A 63 -8.48 -2.31 -15.64
C VAL A 63 -8.09 -1.23 -16.63
N TYR A 64 -8.26 0.02 -16.22
CA TYR A 64 -7.93 1.19 -17.03
C TYR A 64 -6.46 1.55 -16.82
N ASN A 65 -5.77 1.90 -17.92
CA ASN A 65 -4.37 2.31 -17.92
C ASN A 65 -3.39 1.27 -17.33
N ARG A 66 -3.70 -0.02 -17.46
CA ARG A 66 -2.90 -1.13 -16.92
C ARG A 66 -1.44 -1.10 -17.37
N GLU A 67 -1.20 -0.71 -18.62
CA GLU A 67 0.12 -0.67 -19.24
C GLU A 67 1.05 0.29 -18.51
N ARG A 68 0.52 1.39 -17.95
CA ARG A 68 1.27 2.34 -17.13
C ARG A 68 1.89 1.65 -15.90
N LEU A 69 1.08 0.88 -15.17
CA LEU A 69 1.54 0.11 -14.02
C LEU A 69 2.62 -0.91 -14.43
N ILE A 70 2.39 -1.66 -15.52
CA ILE A 70 3.35 -2.66 -16.01
C ILE A 70 4.68 -2.01 -16.42
N GLN A 71 4.62 -0.87 -17.13
CA GLN A 71 5.81 -0.13 -17.56
C GLN A 71 6.60 0.39 -16.37
N LEU A 72 5.95 0.95 -15.34
CA LEU A 72 6.64 1.40 -14.13
C LEU A 72 7.24 0.25 -13.31
N ILE A 73 6.61 -0.91 -13.31
CA ILE A 73 7.19 -2.10 -12.64
C ILE A 73 8.43 -2.60 -13.40
N THR A 74 8.37 -2.63 -14.73
CA THR A 74 9.37 -3.35 -15.56
C THR A 74 10.46 -2.49 -16.17
N LYS A 75 10.19 -1.19 -16.38
CA LYS A 75 11.06 -0.27 -17.14
C LYS A 75 11.46 0.98 -16.36
N ARG A 76 11.01 1.19 -15.11
CA ARG A 76 11.48 2.35 -14.32
C ARG A 76 13.01 2.34 -14.18
N PRO A 77 13.67 3.50 -14.11
CA PRO A 77 15.13 3.55 -14.00
C PRO A 77 15.65 2.77 -12.79
N LYS A 78 16.79 2.09 -12.95
CA LYS A 78 17.35 1.21 -11.93
C LYS A 78 17.60 2.00 -10.64
N GLY A 79 17.10 1.46 -9.53
CA GLY A 79 17.27 2.07 -8.22
C GLY A 79 16.35 3.26 -7.94
N ILE A 80 15.42 3.61 -8.84
CA ILE A 80 14.33 4.54 -8.53
C ILE A 80 13.18 3.75 -7.90
N PRO A 81 12.75 4.10 -6.67
CA PRO A 81 11.63 3.43 -6.02
C PRO A 81 10.29 3.75 -6.69
N LEU A 82 9.35 2.82 -6.53
CA LEU A 82 7.96 3.01 -6.91
C LEU A 82 7.11 2.95 -5.64
N VAL A 83 6.28 3.95 -5.40
CA VAL A 83 5.30 3.97 -4.32
C VAL A 83 3.92 3.99 -4.96
N THR A 84 3.20 2.88 -4.88
CA THR A 84 1.79 2.85 -5.28
C THR A 84 0.89 3.14 -4.08
N VAL A 85 -0.18 3.89 -4.32
CA VAL A 85 -1.18 4.22 -3.30
C VAL A 85 -2.57 3.91 -3.83
N SER A 86 -3.43 3.28 -3.03
CA SER A 86 -4.85 3.10 -3.38
C SER A 86 -5.80 3.24 -2.21
N ASN A 87 -7.09 3.44 -2.51
CA ASN A 87 -8.16 3.23 -1.54
C ASN A 87 -8.17 1.77 -1.06
N HIS A 88 -8.88 1.52 0.04
CA HIS A 88 -8.97 0.20 0.66
C HIS A 88 -10.42 -0.13 1.03
N TYR A 89 -11.13 -0.85 0.19
CA TYR A 89 -12.54 -1.23 0.40
C TYR A 89 -12.75 -2.68 0.79
N SER A 90 -11.76 -3.55 0.66
CA SER A 90 -11.86 -4.95 1.05
C SER A 90 -10.54 -5.49 1.62
N CYS A 91 -10.62 -6.42 2.56
CA CYS A 91 -9.46 -7.22 2.95
C CYS A 91 -8.81 -7.97 1.76
N PHE A 92 -9.53 -8.15 0.65
CA PHE A 92 -8.96 -8.75 -0.56
C PHE A 92 -8.21 -7.77 -1.48
N ASP A 93 -8.18 -6.46 -1.18
CA ASP A 93 -7.46 -5.50 -2.05
C ASP A 93 -5.98 -5.86 -2.18
N ASP A 94 -5.37 -6.31 -1.08
CA ASP A 94 -4.13 -7.08 -1.08
C ASP A 94 -4.43 -8.51 -0.63
N PRO A 95 -4.34 -9.51 -1.52
CA PRO A 95 -3.54 -9.54 -2.75
C PRO A 95 -4.32 -9.40 -4.07
N GLY A 96 -5.62 -9.17 -4.03
CA GLY A 96 -6.53 -9.28 -5.17
C GLY A 96 -6.22 -8.34 -6.32
N LEU A 97 -5.93 -7.06 -6.06
CA LEU A 97 -5.67 -6.05 -7.10
C LEU A 97 -4.55 -6.47 -8.07
N TRP A 98 -3.57 -7.24 -7.59
CA TRP A 98 -2.45 -7.71 -8.40
C TRP A 98 -2.76 -8.87 -9.33
N GLY A 99 -3.93 -9.49 -9.22
CA GLY A 99 -4.40 -10.47 -10.18
C GLY A 99 -4.42 -9.94 -11.63
N CYS A 100 -4.53 -8.62 -11.80
CA CYS A 100 -4.45 -7.96 -13.10
C CYS A 100 -3.07 -8.03 -13.76
N LEU A 101 -1.98 -8.23 -13.01
CA LEU A 101 -0.62 -8.24 -13.57
C LEU A 101 -0.32 -9.54 -14.34
N PRO A 102 0.60 -9.53 -15.32
CA PRO A 102 1.10 -10.76 -15.93
C PRO A 102 1.69 -11.73 -14.90
N LEU A 103 1.58 -13.05 -15.15
CA LEU A 103 2.11 -14.10 -14.25
C LEU A 103 3.60 -13.91 -13.92
N GLY A 104 4.41 -13.52 -14.91
CA GLY A 104 5.84 -13.24 -14.72
C GLY A 104 6.16 -12.05 -13.80
N ILE A 105 5.15 -11.27 -13.38
CA ILE A 105 5.26 -10.20 -12.38
C ILE A 105 4.62 -10.64 -11.07
N VAL A 106 3.34 -11.03 -11.09
CA VAL A 106 2.60 -11.33 -9.84
C VAL A 106 3.14 -12.57 -9.12
N CYS A 107 3.70 -13.53 -9.85
CA CYS A 107 4.36 -14.71 -9.28
C CYS A 107 5.88 -14.53 -9.19
N ASN A 108 6.41 -13.31 -9.05
CA ASN A 108 7.86 -13.09 -8.95
C ASN A 108 8.21 -12.24 -7.72
N THR A 109 8.83 -12.87 -6.72
CA THR A 109 9.18 -12.21 -5.44
C THR A 109 10.08 -10.98 -5.61
N TYR A 110 10.90 -10.95 -6.66
CA TYR A 110 11.81 -9.83 -6.93
C TYR A 110 11.15 -8.66 -7.65
N LYS A 111 10.00 -8.89 -8.31
CA LYS A 111 9.27 -7.86 -9.06
C LYS A 111 8.04 -7.33 -8.33
N ILE A 112 7.43 -8.12 -7.46
CA ILE A 112 6.20 -7.74 -6.74
C ILE A 112 6.49 -6.78 -5.57
N ARG A 113 5.47 -6.04 -5.16
CA ARG A 113 5.51 -5.04 -4.08
C ARG A 113 6.01 -5.60 -2.74
N TRP A 114 6.48 -4.70 -1.90
CA TRP A 114 6.32 -4.80 -0.45
C TRP A 114 5.02 -4.10 -0.07
N SER A 115 4.23 -4.69 0.82
CA SER A 115 2.95 -4.13 1.25
C SER A 115 2.92 -3.88 2.74
N MET A 116 2.20 -2.86 3.17
CA MET A 116 1.92 -2.61 4.58
C MET A 116 0.66 -3.37 5.00
N ALA A 117 0.72 -4.09 6.12
CA ALA A 117 -0.41 -4.87 6.63
C ALA A 117 -0.59 -4.67 8.14
N ALA A 118 -1.85 -4.55 8.58
CA ALA A 118 -2.18 -4.28 9.97
C ALA A 118 -1.75 -5.45 10.88
N HIS A 119 -0.99 -5.12 11.93
CA HIS A 119 -0.48 -6.09 12.91
C HIS A 119 -1.58 -6.95 13.53
N ASP A 120 -2.63 -6.28 14.02
CA ASP A 120 -3.73 -6.88 14.78
C ASP A 120 -4.67 -7.75 13.93
N ILE A 121 -4.50 -7.77 12.61
CA ILE A 121 -5.26 -8.60 11.67
C ILE A 121 -4.36 -9.69 11.05
N CYS A 122 -3.21 -9.29 10.51
CA CYS A 122 -2.34 -10.18 9.72
C CYS A 122 -1.27 -10.89 10.56
N PHE A 123 -0.90 -10.35 11.72
CA PHE A 123 0.23 -10.83 12.52
C PHE A 123 -0.22 -11.20 13.94
N THR A 124 -1.27 -12.01 14.03
CA THR A 124 -1.91 -12.38 15.30
C THR A 124 -1.30 -13.63 15.95
N ASN A 125 -0.56 -14.43 15.18
CA ASN A 125 0.17 -15.60 15.66
C ASN A 125 1.37 -15.91 14.76
N LYS A 126 2.20 -16.89 15.13
CA LYS A 126 3.41 -17.25 14.40
C LYS A 126 3.16 -17.74 12.98
N LEU A 127 2.12 -18.55 12.77
CA LEU A 127 1.80 -19.10 11.46
C LEU A 127 1.36 -18.01 10.49
N HIS A 128 0.42 -17.15 10.91
CA HIS A 128 -0.02 -15.99 10.14
C HIS A 128 1.16 -15.06 9.84
N SER A 129 1.97 -14.78 10.86
CA SER A 129 3.15 -13.91 10.71
C SER A 129 4.15 -14.44 9.69
N LEU A 130 4.40 -15.76 9.67
CA LEU A 130 5.25 -16.38 8.66
C LEU A 130 4.64 -16.24 7.26
N PHE A 131 3.34 -16.52 7.10
CA PHE A 131 2.64 -16.40 5.82
C PHE A 131 2.73 -14.97 5.25
N PHE A 132 2.32 -13.97 6.02
CA PHE A 132 2.34 -12.56 5.58
C PHE A 132 3.76 -12.04 5.38
N MET A 133 4.72 -12.40 6.25
CA MET A 133 6.13 -12.04 6.06
C MET A 133 6.66 -12.59 4.73
N PHE A 134 6.46 -13.87 4.42
CA PHE A 134 6.91 -14.46 3.15
C PHE A 134 6.13 -13.93 1.94
N GLY A 135 4.90 -13.48 2.14
CA GLY A 135 4.11 -12.70 1.17
C GLY A 135 4.59 -11.25 0.97
N LYS A 136 5.71 -10.85 1.58
CA LYS A 136 6.29 -9.49 1.52
C LYS A 136 5.42 -8.41 2.17
N CYS A 137 4.65 -8.79 3.19
CA CYS A 137 3.93 -7.85 4.02
C CYS A 137 4.80 -7.37 5.18
N ILE A 138 4.77 -6.06 5.43
CA ILE A 138 5.45 -5.37 6.52
C ILE A 138 4.39 -5.09 7.60
N PRO A 139 4.58 -5.59 8.84
CA PRO A 139 3.61 -5.39 9.91
C PRO A 139 3.60 -3.93 10.35
N VAL A 140 2.42 -3.31 10.40
CA VAL A 140 2.19 -1.93 10.82
C VAL A 140 1.31 -1.93 12.05
N VAL A 141 1.73 -1.21 13.08
CA VAL A 141 0.94 -1.02 14.30
C VAL A 141 0.14 0.26 14.17
N ARG A 142 -1.18 0.15 14.28
CA ARG A 142 -2.10 1.28 14.21
C ARG A 142 -2.10 2.01 15.57
N GLY A 143 -2.23 3.34 15.54
CA GLY A 143 -2.32 4.16 16.75
C GLY A 143 -0.99 4.62 17.36
N ILE A 144 0.16 4.07 16.97
CA ILE A 144 1.49 4.47 17.50
C ILE A 144 2.20 5.56 16.66
N GLY A 145 1.48 6.19 15.74
CA GLY A 145 2.02 7.25 14.88
C GLY A 145 2.93 6.76 13.75
N VAL A 146 3.62 7.71 13.11
CA VAL A 146 4.46 7.45 11.92
C VAL A 146 5.87 6.99 12.25
N TYR A 147 6.32 7.15 13.50
CA TYR A 147 7.65 6.78 13.98
C TYR A 147 7.65 5.32 14.46
N GLN A 148 7.58 4.41 13.50
CA GLN A 148 7.57 2.97 13.77
C GLN A 148 8.46 2.21 12.77
N ASP A 149 8.92 1.02 13.17
CA ASP A 149 9.80 0.17 12.36
C ASP A 149 9.24 -0.15 10.98
N ALA A 150 7.91 -0.25 10.85
CA ALA A 150 7.24 -0.49 9.58
C ALA A 150 7.51 0.59 8.54
N ILE A 151 7.43 1.86 8.96
CA ILE A 151 7.67 3.01 8.08
C ILE A 151 9.15 3.14 7.77
N ASN A 152 10.01 2.94 8.78
CA ASN A 152 11.46 2.92 8.60
C ASN A 152 11.88 1.86 7.57
N LEU A 153 11.35 0.64 7.68
CA LEU A 153 11.61 -0.44 6.73
C LEU A 153 11.11 -0.09 5.32
N CYS A 154 9.96 0.59 5.17
CA CYS A 154 9.51 1.05 3.86
C CYS A 154 10.49 2.04 3.22
N ILE A 155 11.05 2.98 4.01
CA ILE A 155 12.09 3.92 3.56
C ILE A 155 13.37 3.17 3.16
N GLU A 156 13.80 2.18 3.97
CA GLU A 156 14.95 1.32 3.67
C GLU A 156 14.72 0.53 2.36
N LYS A 157 13.51 -0.01 2.12
CA LYS A 157 13.17 -0.65 0.84
C LYS A 157 13.15 0.34 -0.32
N ALA A 158 12.68 1.56 -0.10
CA ALA A 158 12.68 2.60 -1.12
C ALA A 158 14.10 3.01 -1.51
N ALA A 159 15.02 3.10 -0.54
CA ALA A 159 16.44 3.37 -0.77
C ALA A 159 17.09 2.35 -1.73
N LEU A 160 16.64 1.09 -1.68
CA LEU A 160 17.07 0.01 -2.56
C LEU A 160 16.36 0.01 -3.94
N GLY A 161 15.46 0.95 -4.19
CA GLY A 161 14.68 1.06 -5.44
C GLY A 161 13.53 0.06 -5.56
N HIS A 162 13.10 -0.53 -4.44
CA HIS A 162 11.98 -1.47 -4.44
C HIS A 162 10.65 -0.75 -4.73
N TRP A 163 9.66 -1.58 -5.03
CA TRP A 163 8.26 -1.18 -5.11
C TRP A 163 7.60 -1.37 -3.75
N ILE A 164 7.01 -0.30 -3.20
CA ILE A 164 6.20 -0.29 -1.99
C ILE A 164 4.77 0.06 -2.36
N HIS A 165 3.80 -0.56 -1.69
CA HIS A 165 2.42 -0.14 -1.73
C HIS A 165 1.90 0.23 -0.37
N VAL A 166 1.06 1.26 -0.35
CA VAL A 166 0.43 1.77 0.84
C VAL A 166 -1.06 1.95 0.58
N PHE A 167 -1.89 1.55 1.55
CA PHE A 167 -3.28 1.97 1.66
C PHE A 167 -3.34 3.14 2.66
N PRO A 168 -3.19 4.40 2.20
CA PRO A 168 -3.03 5.53 3.11
C PRO A 168 -4.29 5.85 3.93
N GLU A 169 -5.44 5.25 3.65
CA GLU A 169 -6.64 5.33 4.50
C GLU A 169 -6.42 4.68 5.89
N GLY A 170 -5.51 3.70 5.98
CA GLY A 170 -5.08 3.06 7.24
C GLY A 170 -6.07 2.06 7.85
N LYS A 171 -7.23 1.85 7.21
CA LYS A 171 -8.23 0.82 7.52
C LYS A 171 -8.98 0.47 6.24
N VAL A 172 -9.69 -0.67 6.25
CA VAL A 172 -10.73 -0.93 5.27
C VAL A 172 -11.86 0.09 5.49
N ASN A 173 -12.19 0.84 4.45
CA ASN A 173 -13.20 1.89 4.41
C ASN A 173 -14.55 1.31 3.96
N MET A 174 -15.28 0.71 4.91
CA MET A 174 -16.55 0.03 4.64
C MET A 174 -17.66 0.99 4.20
N ASP A 175 -17.67 2.21 4.76
CA ASP A 175 -18.70 3.23 4.48
C ASP A 175 -18.39 4.06 3.23
N LYS A 176 -17.25 3.82 2.58
CA LYS A 176 -16.75 4.58 1.41
C LYS A 176 -16.73 6.10 1.63
N GLU A 177 -16.57 6.52 2.89
CA GLU A 177 -16.49 7.92 3.27
C GLU A 177 -15.17 8.56 2.75
N GLU A 178 -15.13 9.88 2.65
CA GLU A 178 -13.88 10.57 2.34
C GLU A 178 -12.98 10.58 3.58
N LEU A 179 -12.05 9.63 3.64
CA LEU A 179 -11.09 9.53 4.73
C LEU A 179 -9.88 10.44 4.51
N ARG A 180 -9.45 11.10 5.59
CA ARG A 180 -8.12 11.74 5.63
C ARG A 180 -7.02 10.68 5.54
N LEU A 181 -6.13 10.84 4.57
CA LEU A 181 -4.96 10.00 4.42
C LEU A 181 -3.97 10.16 5.59
N LYS A 182 -3.43 9.03 6.07
CA LYS A 182 -2.42 8.96 7.12
C LYS A 182 -1.06 9.38 6.58
N TRP A 183 -0.32 10.18 7.36
CA TRP A 183 0.94 10.80 6.93
C TRP A 183 2.12 9.84 6.75
N GLY A 184 1.96 8.55 7.08
CA GLY A 184 3.00 7.54 6.88
C GLY A 184 3.47 7.48 5.43
N VAL A 185 2.57 7.67 4.45
CA VAL A 185 2.94 7.72 3.03
C VAL A 185 3.81 8.94 2.70
N GLY A 186 3.44 10.13 3.22
CA GLY A 186 4.24 11.34 3.08
C GLY A 186 5.63 11.19 3.70
N ARG A 187 5.73 10.49 4.84
CA ARG A 187 6.99 10.13 5.47
C ARG A 187 7.87 9.25 4.58
N ILE A 188 7.30 8.15 4.05
CA ILE A 188 8.03 7.24 3.14
C ILE A 188 8.60 8.00 1.94
N ILE A 189 7.83 8.91 1.36
CA ILE A 189 8.22 9.69 0.18
C ILE A 189 9.29 10.74 0.54
N TYR A 190 9.06 11.53 1.60
CA TYR A 190 9.94 12.65 1.97
C TYR A 190 11.33 12.19 2.42
N GLU A 191 11.37 11.15 3.26
CA GLU A 191 12.60 10.59 3.81
C GLU A 191 13.26 9.56 2.88
N SER A 192 12.65 9.23 1.74
CA SER A 192 13.31 8.37 0.76
C SER A 192 14.59 9.05 0.26
N PRO A 193 15.74 8.33 0.21
CA PRO A 193 16.98 8.89 -0.33
C PRO A 193 16.87 9.31 -1.79
N LYS A 194 15.94 8.70 -2.54
CA LYS A 194 15.59 9.06 -3.92
C LYS A 194 14.10 9.31 -3.98
N ILE A 195 13.69 10.39 -4.61
CA ILE A 195 12.26 10.70 -4.76
C ILE A 195 11.60 9.56 -5.54
N PRO A 196 10.62 8.84 -4.97
CA PRO A 196 9.95 7.74 -5.64
C PRO A 196 9.05 8.25 -6.76
N ILE A 197 8.81 7.40 -7.75
CA ILE A 197 7.65 7.56 -8.62
C ILE A 197 6.41 7.24 -7.77
N ILE A 198 5.47 8.18 -7.67
CA ILE A 198 4.25 8.03 -6.88
C ILE A 198 3.10 7.73 -7.83
N LEU A 199 2.50 6.55 -7.72
CA LEU A 199 1.44 6.10 -8.63
C LEU A 199 0.12 5.87 -7.86
N PRO A 200 -0.86 6.78 -7.99
CA PRO A 200 -2.18 6.58 -7.44
C PRO A 200 -2.99 5.58 -8.26
N MET A 201 -3.80 4.79 -7.57
CA MET A 201 -4.77 3.87 -8.15
C MET A 201 -6.07 3.98 -7.35
N TRP A 202 -7.19 3.75 -8.01
CA TRP A 202 -8.49 3.66 -7.34
C TRP A 202 -9.25 2.46 -7.85
N HIS A 203 -10.00 1.78 -6.98
CA HIS A 203 -10.81 0.65 -7.36
C HIS A 203 -12.22 0.67 -6.78
N GLU A 204 -13.13 0.01 -7.49
CA GLU A 204 -14.54 -0.20 -7.10
C GLU A 204 -14.93 -1.67 -7.27
N GLY A 205 -15.80 -2.17 -6.40
CA GLY A 205 -16.40 -3.51 -6.47
C GLY A 205 -15.56 -4.65 -5.85
N MET A 206 -14.44 -4.34 -5.20
CA MET A 206 -13.67 -5.35 -4.45
C MET A 206 -14.39 -5.82 -3.19
N ASP A 207 -15.18 -4.93 -2.58
CA ASP A 207 -16.10 -5.20 -1.48
C ASP A 207 -17.31 -6.05 -1.90
N ASP A 208 -17.77 -5.95 -3.16
CA ASP A 208 -18.74 -6.90 -3.70
C ASP A 208 -18.13 -8.29 -3.92
N LEU A 209 -16.85 -8.34 -4.33
CA LEU A 209 -16.10 -9.56 -4.56
C LEU A 209 -15.79 -10.27 -3.24
N LEU A 210 -15.27 -9.57 -2.23
CA LEU A 210 -15.13 -10.07 -0.87
C LEU A 210 -15.73 -9.06 0.11
N PRO A 211 -16.99 -9.29 0.54
CA PRO A 211 -17.65 -8.47 1.56
C PRO A 211 -16.90 -8.48 2.89
N ASN A 212 -16.89 -7.35 3.58
CA ASN A 212 -16.26 -7.20 4.90
C ASN A 212 -17.17 -7.64 6.05
N VAL A 213 -17.98 -8.66 5.82
CA VAL A 213 -18.92 -9.23 6.79
C VAL A 213 -18.69 -10.72 6.90
N GLU A 214 -18.77 -11.25 8.12
CA GLU A 214 -18.62 -12.69 8.34
C GLU A 214 -19.87 -13.45 7.88
N PRO A 215 -19.71 -14.62 7.23
CA PRO A 215 -18.43 -15.25 6.86
C PRO A 215 -17.78 -14.59 5.62
N TYR A 216 -16.46 -14.40 5.67
CA TYR A 216 -15.67 -13.84 4.56
C TYR A 216 -15.61 -14.81 3.37
N VAL A 217 -16.54 -14.66 2.43
CA VAL A 217 -16.69 -15.57 1.28
C VAL A 217 -16.50 -14.81 -0.03
N ILE A 218 -15.57 -15.31 -0.85
CA ILE A 218 -15.31 -14.79 -2.20
C ILE A 218 -16.52 -15.06 -3.09
N GLN A 219 -17.08 -13.97 -3.60
CA GLN A 219 -18.15 -13.96 -4.59
C GLN A 219 -17.59 -14.07 -6.01
N ARG A 220 -18.44 -14.52 -6.93
CA ARG A 220 -18.13 -14.70 -8.35
C ARG A 220 -19.02 -13.81 -9.22
N GLY A 221 -18.56 -13.51 -10.42
CA GLY A 221 -19.28 -12.72 -11.42
C GLY A 221 -19.44 -11.24 -11.09
N LYS A 222 -18.78 -10.75 -10.04
CA LYS A 222 -18.83 -9.35 -9.60
C LYS A 222 -18.03 -8.46 -10.54
N GLN A 223 -18.48 -7.23 -10.68
CA GLN A 223 -17.79 -6.23 -11.48
C GLN A 223 -16.71 -5.56 -10.62
N VAL A 224 -15.47 -5.53 -11.09
CA VAL A 224 -14.38 -4.82 -10.40
C VAL A 224 -13.75 -3.81 -11.34
N THR A 225 -13.75 -2.53 -10.99
CA THR A 225 -13.02 -1.50 -11.74
C THR A 225 -11.72 -1.20 -11.03
N LEU A 226 -10.61 -1.19 -11.76
CA LEU A 226 -9.35 -0.63 -11.29
C LEU A 226 -8.92 0.46 -12.27
N ASN A 227 -8.77 1.69 -11.79
CA ASN A 227 -8.19 2.78 -12.56
C ASN A 227 -6.78 3.07 -12.05
N VAL A 228 -5.79 2.88 -12.91
CA VAL A 228 -4.43 3.33 -12.63
C VAL A 228 -4.37 4.80 -13.03
N GLY A 229 -4.07 5.69 -12.08
CA GLY A 229 -3.94 7.13 -12.32
C GLY A 229 -2.61 7.50 -12.96
N GLN A 230 -2.40 8.79 -13.24
CA GLN A 230 -1.10 9.29 -13.71
C GLN A 230 -0.10 9.36 -12.56
N PRO A 231 1.21 9.13 -12.78
CA PRO A 231 2.20 9.32 -11.74
C PRO A 231 2.24 10.78 -11.33
N LEU A 232 2.30 11.05 -10.03
CA LEU A 232 2.33 12.43 -9.52
C LEU A 232 3.73 13.01 -9.71
N ASP A 233 3.82 14.14 -10.40
CA ASP A 233 5.07 14.89 -10.49
C ASP A 233 5.19 15.85 -9.32
N LEU A 234 5.86 15.37 -8.26
CA LEU A 234 6.11 16.13 -7.04
C LEU A 234 7.60 16.38 -6.80
N ASN A 235 8.46 16.17 -7.81
CA ASN A 235 9.91 16.27 -7.64
C ASN A 235 10.33 17.67 -7.18
N ASP A 236 9.98 18.69 -7.97
CA ASP A 236 10.32 20.09 -7.66
C ASP A 236 9.70 20.54 -6.34
N PHE A 237 8.47 20.11 -6.07
CA PHE A 237 7.78 20.39 -4.81
C PHE A 237 8.52 19.81 -3.60
N ILE A 238 8.92 18.54 -3.66
CA ILE A 238 9.65 17.87 -2.57
C ILE A 238 11.05 18.48 -2.42
N LEU A 239 11.74 18.80 -3.52
CA LEU A 239 13.05 19.45 -3.49
C LEU A 239 12.97 20.85 -2.88
N ASP A 240 11.93 21.62 -3.18
CA ASP A 240 11.67 22.92 -2.57
C ASP A 240 11.40 22.80 -1.06
N LEU A 241 10.56 21.85 -0.62
CA LEU A 241 10.34 21.59 0.80
C LEU A 241 11.66 21.31 1.55
N LYS A 242 12.53 20.49 0.94
CA LYS A 242 13.87 20.17 1.49
C LYS A 242 14.77 21.42 1.51
N LYS A 243 14.81 22.18 0.42
CA LYS A 243 15.62 23.40 0.29
C LYS A 243 15.24 24.47 1.31
N ARG A 244 13.92 24.64 1.55
CA ARG A 244 13.38 25.58 2.55
C ARG A 244 13.44 25.04 3.98
N GLN A 245 13.91 23.81 4.18
CA GLN A 245 13.98 23.15 5.49
C GLN A 245 12.63 23.19 6.23
N VAL A 246 11.54 22.93 5.50
CA VAL A 246 10.21 22.88 6.11
C VAL A 246 10.21 21.82 7.21
N PRO A 247 9.63 22.09 8.41
CA PRO A 247 9.54 21.11 9.48
C PRO A 247 8.96 19.78 8.99
N GLU A 248 9.59 18.67 9.37
CA GLU A 248 9.26 17.36 8.79
C GLU A 248 7.77 16.99 8.90
N PRO A 249 7.06 17.20 10.02
CA PRO A 249 5.63 16.92 10.11
C PRO A 249 4.82 17.70 9.06
N THR A 250 5.13 18.97 8.87
CA THR A 250 4.49 19.84 7.87
C THR A 250 4.78 19.37 6.45
N ALA A 251 6.04 19.03 6.13
CA ALA A 251 6.41 18.52 4.81
C ALA A 251 5.68 17.20 4.48
N ARG A 252 5.62 16.26 5.45
CA ARG A 252 4.91 14.98 5.32
C ARG A 252 3.41 15.18 5.09
N LYS A 253 2.79 16.11 5.82
CA LYS A 253 1.39 16.49 5.63
C LYS A 253 1.17 17.04 4.22
N LEU A 254 1.95 18.03 3.80
CA LEU A 254 1.80 18.68 2.49
C LEU A 254 1.93 17.70 1.31
N ILE A 255 2.87 16.75 1.39
CA ILE A 255 3.00 15.68 0.38
C ILE A 255 1.77 14.76 0.40
N THR A 256 1.27 14.43 1.60
CA THR A 256 0.08 13.58 1.76
C THR A 256 -1.17 14.27 1.22
N ASP A 257 -1.30 15.59 1.40
CA ASP A 257 -2.40 16.40 0.89
C ASP A 257 -2.41 16.42 -0.65
N LYS A 258 -1.24 16.48 -1.30
CA LYS A 258 -1.14 16.34 -2.76
C LYS A 258 -1.62 14.98 -3.27
N ILE A 259 -1.40 13.91 -2.50
CA ILE A 259 -1.93 12.58 -2.82
C ILE A 259 -3.45 12.53 -2.59
N GLN A 260 -3.96 13.16 -1.53
CA GLN A 260 -5.40 13.26 -1.25
C GLN A 260 -6.14 14.00 -2.37
N GLU A 261 -5.59 15.11 -2.88
CA GLU A 261 -6.13 15.83 -4.03
C GLU A 261 -6.25 14.90 -5.25
N ALA A 262 -5.16 14.21 -5.61
CA ALA A 262 -5.18 13.26 -6.72
C ALA A 262 -6.16 12.08 -6.51
N PHE A 263 -6.36 11.66 -5.26
CA PHE A 263 -7.34 10.63 -4.90
C PHE A 263 -8.78 11.09 -5.15
N ARG A 264 -9.12 12.35 -4.87
CA ARG A 264 -10.47 12.88 -5.13
C ARG A 264 -10.82 12.84 -6.61
N ASP A 265 -9.90 13.29 -7.45
CA ASP A 265 -10.08 13.30 -8.90
C ASP A 265 -10.19 11.87 -9.43
N LEU A 266 -9.25 10.99 -9.03
CA LEU A 266 -9.23 9.61 -9.48
C LEU A 266 -10.43 8.81 -8.98
N ARG A 267 -10.93 9.09 -7.78
CA ARG A 267 -12.18 8.53 -7.24
C ARG A 267 -13.35 8.89 -8.13
N ALA A 268 -13.58 10.18 -8.38
CA ALA A 268 -14.71 10.65 -9.19
C ALA A 268 -14.69 10.05 -10.60
N GLU A 269 -13.50 9.97 -11.22
CA GLU A 269 -13.31 9.32 -12.52
C GLU A 269 -13.65 7.81 -12.44
N THR A 270 -13.14 7.11 -11.44
CA THR A 270 -13.29 5.65 -11.32
C THR A 270 -14.72 5.24 -10.99
N GLU A 271 -15.40 5.98 -10.13
CA GLU A 271 -16.82 5.76 -9.82
C GLU A 271 -17.69 5.95 -11.07
N LYS A 272 -17.41 6.97 -11.89
CA LYS A 272 -18.09 7.15 -13.19
C LYS A 272 -17.82 5.97 -14.11
N LEU A 273 -16.55 5.58 -14.29
CA LEU A 273 -16.16 4.43 -15.09
C LEU A 273 -16.78 3.12 -14.59
N HIS A 274 -17.05 2.98 -13.28
CA HIS A 274 -17.69 1.81 -12.70
C HIS A 274 -19.20 1.79 -12.94
N ARG A 275 -19.89 2.93 -12.81
CA ARG A 275 -21.33 3.04 -13.10
C ARG A 275 -21.67 2.82 -14.57
N GLU A 276 -20.79 3.24 -15.48
CA GLU A 276 -20.99 3.13 -16.93
C GLU A 276 -20.71 1.71 -17.49
N ARG A 277 -20.50 0.73 -16.61
CA ARG A 277 -20.25 -0.68 -16.97
C ARG A 277 -21.55 -1.43 -17.16
N ASN A 278 -22.20 -1.15 -18.28
CA ASN A 278 -23.16 -2.08 -18.86
C ASN A 278 -22.51 -3.46 -19.01
#